data_AF-A0A812XF88-F1
#
_entry.id   AF-A0A812XF88-F1
#
_cell.length_a   1.000
_cell.length_b   1.000
_cell.length_c   1.000
_cell.angle_alpha   90.00
_cell.angle_beta   90.00
_cell.angle_gamma   90.00
#
_symmetry.space_group_name_H-M   'P 1'
#
loop_
_entity.id
_entity.type
_entity.pdbx_description
1 polymer ?
#
loop_
_entity_poly.entity_id
_entity_poly.type
_entity_poly.pdbx_seq_one_letter_code
_entity_poly.pdbx_strand_id
1 'polypeptide(L)'
;MPLTITSPTFIVLRAQGSEPWSKGAKDARRLTCTPAECGVNHTQIGGIINDTKAECVKCPVENDFCYANEFKMKPGHMVDPENISFTFYCPNPSACPGGNSSNLSLMCADGYEGKSCANCSMGYAISDSSVLLCTRCPKTWRQKALQWLSMLGKHVLPFALAAKSALAAPTAREADRARAAWLFSAVLLFAREEYSEASEAVQVLNQDSVQEEAKRSAVLINQLLSFATVTGGLLTIVAQTNAVREIKNWAVVLEICGATTWLMGGEGPSEGFGGFGVSSLCLLTDLGLSGKLWQAHLLHTVISLALVFGLMAFRRPAQHGLVVVVGLNCFWPGIFSYFGKYLYCYQFAPESAAIKREDTYDCPFTDSLGQRIALRIVMLVVFLVVALVWISLSLFPIYKKGDEGDKDPPLHVIFLSRAYRQSCRLWESERLMRKTLLTLAVSALPITSSP
;
A
#
# COMPACT_ATOMS: atom_id res chain seq x y z
N MET A 1 -47.55 15.17 -7.64
CA MET A 1 -47.38 13.75 -7.99
C MET A 1 -46.40 13.13 -7.01
N PRO A 2 -46.83 12.30 -6.05
CA PRO A 2 -45.93 11.57 -5.19
C PRO A 2 -45.62 10.20 -5.81
N LEU A 3 -44.32 9.87 -5.92
CA LEU A 3 -43.86 8.54 -6.31
C LEU A 3 -43.84 7.65 -5.07
N THR A 4 -44.86 6.79 -4.96
CA THR A 4 -44.91 5.67 -4.03
C THR A 4 -43.96 4.58 -4.53
N ILE A 5 -42.86 4.35 -3.81
CA ILE A 5 -41.96 3.21 -4.04
C ILE A 5 -42.62 1.99 -3.40
N THR A 6 -43.07 1.06 -4.21
CA THR A 6 -43.62 -0.23 -3.79
C THR A 6 -42.49 -1.16 -3.34
N SER A 7 -42.71 -1.79 -2.19
CA SER A 7 -41.83 -2.79 -1.56
C SER A 7 -41.62 -4.01 -2.48
N PRO A 8 -40.42 -4.63 -2.53
CA PRO A 8 -40.23 -5.84 -3.31
C PRO A 8 -40.89 -7.03 -2.62
N THR A 9 -41.74 -7.71 -3.37
CA THR A 9 -42.36 -9.00 -3.04
C THR A 9 -41.26 -10.05 -2.83
N PHE A 10 -41.14 -10.56 -1.61
CA PHE A 10 -40.29 -11.72 -1.31
C PHE A 10 -40.91 -12.99 -1.91
N ILE A 11 -40.22 -13.58 -2.88
CA ILE A 11 -40.49 -14.93 -3.34
C ILE A 11 -39.89 -15.89 -2.30
N VAL A 12 -40.76 -16.50 -1.49
CA VAL A 12 -40.39 -17.61 -0.61
C VAL A 12 -40.21 -18.86 -1.47
N LEU A 13 -38.96 -19.19 -1.80
CA LEU A 13 -38.63 -20.50 -2.37
C LEU A 13 -38.73 -21.55 -1.25
N ARG A 14 -39.76 -22.38 -1.37
CA ARG A 14 -40.00 -23.55 -0.51
C ARG A 14 -38.94 -24.60 -0.81
N ALA A 15 -37.95 -24.76 0.07
CA ALA A 15 -36.98 -25.84 -0.02
C ALA A 15 -37.70 -27.19 0.14
N GLN A 16 -37.53 -28.08 -0.84
CA GLN A 16 -37.97 -29.46 -0.81
C GLN A 16 -37.11 -30.29 0.16
N GLY A 17 -37.79 -31.00 1.06
CA GLY A 17 -37.42 -32.32 1.57
C GLY A 17 -36.05 -32.47 2.25
N SER A 18 -35.96 -32.12 3.53
CA SER A 18 -35.04 -32.81 4.45
C SER A 18 -35.72 -34.08 4.99
N GLU A 19 -35.05 -35.21 4.87
CA GLU A 19 -35.47 -36.45 5.51
C GLU A 19 -35.42 -36.32 7.04
N PRO A 20 -36.43 -36.81 7.77
CA PRO A 20 -36.45 -36.72 9.23
C PRO A 20 -35.61 -37.85 9.83
N TRP A 21 -34.34 -37.57 10.14
CA TRP A 21 -33.61 -38.32 11.16
C TRP A 21 -34.13 -37.91 12.55
N SER A 22 -35.27 -38.46 12.94
CA SER A 22 -35.71 -38.40 14.34
C SER A 22 -36.37 -39.71 14.74
N LYS A 23 -35.67 -40.47 15.59
CA LYS A 23 -36.17 -41.14 16.81
C LYS A 23 -35.24 -42.30 17.16
N GLY A 24 -34.22 -42.01 17.98
CA GLY A 24 -33.33 -43.02 18.53
C GLY A 24 -32.22 -42.50 19.45
N ALA A 25 -32.39 -41.34 20.10
CA ALA A 25 -31.38 -40.77 20.99
C ALA A 25 -32.00 -40.38 22.33
N LYS A 26 -32.24 -41.36 23.20
CA LYS A 26 -32.56 -41.12 24.62
C LYS A 26 -31.71 -41.90 25.62
N ASP A 27 -30.73 -42.67 25.18
CA ASP A 27 -29.76 -43.34 26.06
C ASP A 27 -28.33 -43.25 25.50
N ALA A 28 -27.87 -42.03 25.20
CA ALA A 28 -26.44 -41.80 25.04
C ALA A 28 -25.80 -41.82 26.44
N ARG A 29 -25.58 -43.02 26.99
CA ARG A 29 -24.58 -43.21 28.05
C ARG A 29 -23.30 -42.58 27.53
N ARG A 30 -22.88 -41.48 28.14
CA ARG A 30 -21.61 -40.80 27.89
C ARG A 30 -20.47 -41.77 28.24
N LEU A 31 -20.13 -42.61 27.27
CA LEU A 31 -18.95 -43.46 27.29
C LEU A 31 -17.75 -42.55 27.01
N THR A 32 -16.80 -42.53 27.94
CA THR A 32 -15.48 -42.00 27.72
C THR A 32 -14.86 -42.79 26.57
N CYS A 33 -14.71 -42.18 25.40
CA CYS A 33 -14.12 -42.87 24.26
C CYS A 33 -12.65 -43.16 24.55
N THR A 34 -12.19 -44.39 24.30
CA THR A 34 -10.74 -44.64 24.20
C THR A 34 -10.25 -44.20 22.82
N PRO A 35 -8.95 -43.89 22.61
CA PRO A 35 -8.42 -43.58 21.28
C PRO A 35 -8.72 -44.68 20.23
N ALA A 36 -8.87 -45.93 20.67
CA ALA A 36 -9.25 -47.05 19.81
C ALA A 36 -10.73 -47.02 19.38
N GLU A 37 -11.57 -46.25 20.06
CA GLU A 37 -13.01 -46.10 19.78
C GLU A 37 -13.33 -44.90 18.88
N CYS A 38 -12.42 -43.92 18.75
CA CYS A 38 -12.61 -42.86 17.76
C CYS A 38 -12.43 -43.47 16.37
N GLY A 39 -13.53 -43.53 15.60
CA GLY A 39 -13.52 -44.02 14.22
C GLY A 39 -12.60 -43.21 13.31
N VAL A 40 -12.34 -43.72 12.10
CA VAL A 40 -11.52 -43.03 11.09
C VAL A 40 -12.07 -41.60 10.88
N ASN A 41 -11.17 -40.62 10.76
CA ASN A 41 -11.49 -39.19 10.65
C ASN A 41 -12.15 -38.56 11.90
N HIS A 42 -11.92 -39.11 13.08
CA HIS A 42 -12.25 -38.47 14.35
C HIS A 42 -11.01 -38.34 15.23
N THR A 43 -10.92 -37.22 15.94
CA THR A 43 -9.90 -36.96 16.95
C THR A 43 -10.57 -36.73 18.30
N GLN A 44 -9.92 -37.18 19.34
CA GLN A 44 -10.35 -37.02 20.72
C GLN A 44 -9.94 -35.64 21.22
N ILE A 45 -10.89 -34.88 21.77
CA ILE A 45 -10.61 -33.65 22.51
C ILE A 45 -10.77 -33.98 23.99
N GLY A 46 -9.70 -34.46 24.60
CA GLY A 46 -9.65 -34.73 26.04
C GLY A 46 -8.68 -33.77 26.71
N GLY A 47 -9.18 -32.95 27.63
CA GLY A 47 -8.31 -32.25 28.59
C GLY A 47 -7.92 -30.81 28.29
N ILE A 48 -8.39 -30.18 27.21
CA ILE A 48 -8.04 -28.78 26.91
C ILE A 48 -8.92 -27.79 27.71
N ILE A 49 -10.15 -28.18 28.11
CA ILE A 49 -11.10 -27.33 28.83
C ILE A 49 -11.58 -28.03 30.12
N ASN A 50 -10.68 -28.47 31.01
CA ASN A 50 -10.99 -29.04 32.36
C ASN A 50 -12.09 -30.13 32.47
N ASP A 51 -12.68 -30.58 31.36
CA ASP A 51 -13.78 -31.51 31.34
C ASP A 51 -13.17 -32.90 31.15
N THR A 52 -13.33 -33.74 32.16
CA THR A 52 -12.73 -35.09 32.21
C THR A 52 -13.35 -36.05 31.18
N LYS A 53 -14.27 -35.57 30.33
CA LYS A 53 -14.98 -36.35 29.33
C LYS A 53 -14.41 -36.05 27.97
N ALA A 54 -13.62 -36.99 27.48
CA ALA A 54 -13.07 -36.91 26.15
C ALA A 54 -14.13 -37.33 25.12
N GLU A 55 -14.46 -36.41 24.21
CA GLU A 55 -15.41 -36.60 23.12
C GLU A 55 -14.65 -36.81 21.79
N CYS A 56 -15.09 -37.77 20.96
CA CYS A 56 -14.58 -37.92 19.60
C CYS A 56 -15.27 -36.91 18.68
N VAL A 57 -14.52 -35.98 18.13
CA VAL A 57 -15.00 -34.94 17.23
C VAL A 57 -14.45 -35.20 15.83
N LYS A 58 -15.21 -34.83 14.79
CA LYS A 58 -14.77 -34.99 13.41
C LYS A 58 -13.47 -34.20 13.19
N CYS A 59 -12.54 -34.78 12.45
CA CYS A 59 -11.30 -34.12 12.08
C CYS A 59 -11.57 -32.81 11.32
N PRO A 60 -10.81 -31.74 11.61
CA PRO A 60 -10.88 -30.49 10.86
C PRO A 60 -10.63 -30.71 9.37
N VAL A 61 -11.23 -29.89 8.52
CA VAL A 61 -10.90 -29.87 7.09
C VAL A 61 -9.51 -29.24 6.88
N GLU A 62 -8.82 -29.57 5.79
CA GLU A 62 -7.46 -29.07 5.50
C GLU A 62 -6.40 -29.36 6.58
N ASN A 63 -6.53 -30.48 7.28
CA ASN A 63 -5.45 -31.00 8.12
C ASN A 63 -4.32 -31.61 7.28
N ASP A 64 -3.10 -31.56 7.81
CA ASP A 64 -1.92 -32.27 7.29
C ASP A 64 -2.04 -33.76 7.64
N PHE A 65 -2.37 -34.03 8.91
CA PHE A 65 -2.78 -35.34 9.39
C PHE A 65 -3.76 -35.20 10.56
N CYS A 66 -4.59 -36.24 10.75
CA CYS A 66 -5.50 -36.33 11.88
C CYS A 66 -5.59 -37.78 12.36
N TYR A 67 -5.08 -38.02 13.56
CA TYR A 67 -5.14 -39.27 14.30
C TYR A 67 -6.09 -39.14 15.49
N ALA A 68 -6.34 -40.25 16.18
CA ALA A 68 -7.28 -40.28 17.29
C ALA A 68 -6.91 -39.36 18.46
N ASN A 69 -5.63 -39.06 18.67
CA ASN A 69 -5.13 -38.26 19.79
C ASN A 69 -4.40 -36.98 19.36
N GLU A 70 -4.08 -36.85 18.08
CA GLU A 70 -3.33 -35.71 17.56
C GLU A 70 -3.79 -35.34 16.16
N PHE A 71 -3.90 -34.05 15.91
CA PHE A 71 -4.02 -33.53 14.56
C PHE A 71 -3.06 -32.37 14.36
N LYS A 72 -2.73 -32.11 13.11
CA LYS A 72 -1.92 -30.96 12.68
C LYS A 72 -2.58 -30.32 11.48
N MET A 73 -2.67 -29.00 11.49
CA MET A 73 -3.25 -28.25 10.38
C MET A 73 -2.21 -28.00 9.29
N LYS A 74 -2.65 -27.83 8.04
CA LYS A 74 -1.77 -27.29 7.01
C LYS A 74 -1.46 -25.81 7.31
N PRO A 75 -0.27 -25.29 6.92
CA PRO A 75 0.01 -23.86 7.00
C PRO A 75 -1.10 -23.02 6.31
N GLY A 76 -1.40 -21.86 6.87
CA GLY A 76 -2.51 -21.00 6.46
C GLY A 76 -3.89 -21.40 6.97
N HIS A 77 -3.99 -22.47 7.75
CA HIS A 77 -5.24 -22.93 8.34
C HIS A 77 -5.10 -23.05 9.87
N MET A 78 -6.19 -22.75 10.58
CA MET A 78 -6.29 -22.96 12.03
C MET A 78 -7.68 -23.48 12.39
N VAL A 79 -7.86 -23.97 13.60
CA VAL A 79 -9.17 -24.42 14.10
C VAL A 79 -9.73 -23.47 15.17
N ASP A 80 -11.05 -23.47 15.35
CA ASP A 80 -11.65 -22.82 16.50
C ASP A 80 -11.32 -23.61 17.78
N PRO A 81 -10.71 -22.99 18.81
CA PRO A 81 -10.47 -23.67 20.08
C PRO A 81 -11.75 -24.15 20.77
N GLU A 82 -12.90 -23.54 20.51
CA GLU A 82 -14.20 -23.96 21.06
C GLU A 82 -14.84 -25.09 20.22
N ASN A 83 -14.51 -25.17 18.94
CA ASN A 83 -15.06 -26.17 18.02
C ASN A 83 -14.06 -26.55 16.93
N ILE A 84 -13.24 -27.58 17.20
CA ILE A 84 -12.17 -27.97 16.27
C ILE A 84 -12.66 -28.45 14.90
N SER A 85 -13.94 -28.80 14.75
CA SER A 85 -14.51 -29.14 13.44
C SER A 85 -14.60 -27.92 12.54
N PHE A 86 -14.54 -26.72 13.12
CA PHE A 86 -14.54 -25.47 12.41
C PHE A 86 -13.11 -25.04 12.09
N THR A 87 -12.81 -24.95 10.80
CA THR A 87 -11.50 -24.53 10.28
C THR A 87 -11.61 -23.10 9.76
N PHE A 88 -10.71 -22.24 10.22
CA PHE A 88 -10.52 -20.90 9.69
C PHE A 88 -9.36 -20.87 8.70
N TYR A 89 -9.57 -20.12 7.61
CA TYR A 89 -8.49 -19.74 6.70
C TYR A 89 -7.83 -18.45 7.20
N CYS A 90 -6.51 -18.39 7.11
CA CYS A 90 -5.71 -17.24 7.48
C CYS A 90 -5.25 -16.49 6.23
N PRO A 91 -5.62 -15.20 6.07
CA PRO A 91 -5.21 -14.42 4.90
C PRO A 91 -3.71 -14.24 4.71
N ASN A 92 -2.95 -14.40 5.79
CA ASN A 92 -1.51 -14.48 5.74
C ASN A 92 -1.10 -15.88 6.21
N PRO A 93 -0.64 -16.76 5.31
CA PRO A 93 -0.28 -18.13 5.69
C PRO A 93 0.89 -18.17 6.67
N SER A 94 1.76 -17.15 6.70
CA SER A 94 2.84 -17.06 7.69
C SER A 94 2.36 -16.71 9.10
N ALA A 95 1.16 -16.14 9.25
CA ALA A 95 0.56 -15.89 10.56
C ALA A 95 -0.02 -17.17 11.19
N CYS A 96 -0.30 -18.19 10.38
CA CYS A 96 -0.87 -19.47 10.82
C CYS A 96 0.04 -20.62 10.39
N PRO A 97 1.01 -21.02 11.22
CA PRO A 97 1.94 -22.12 10.89
C PRO A 97 1.25 -23.50 10.80
N GLY A 98 -0.05 -23.61 11.09
CA GLY A 98 -0.81 -24.85 11.03
C GLY A 98 -0.68 -25.69 12.29
N GLY A 99 -0.72 -25.06 13.47
CA GLY A 99 -0.41 -25.66 14.78
C GLY A 99 -1.02 -27.05 15.09
N ASN A 100 -0.55 -27.68 16.16
CA ASN A 100 -0.97 -29.04 16.54
C ASN A 100 -2.01 -29.05 17.67
N SER A 101 -2.68 -30.20 17.85
CA SER A 101 -3.68 -30.39 18.90
C SER A 101 -3.15 -30.21 20.33
N SER A 102 -1.83 -30.40 20.54
CA SER A 102 -1.21 -30.29 21.87
C SER A 102 -1.24 -28.87 22.42
N ASN A 103 -1.29 -27.87 21.54
CA ASN A 103 -1.27 -26.48 21.94
C ASN A 103 -2.17 -25.61 21.06
N LEU A 104 -3.48 -25.73 21.25
CA LEU A 104 -4.48 -24.89 20.56
C LEU A 104 -4.24 -23.38 20.78
N SER A 105 -3.56 -22.99 21.87
CA SER A 105 -3.23 -21.58 22.11
C SER A 105 -2.13 -21.02 21.20
N LEU A 106 -1.35 -21.88 20.54
CA LEU A 106 -0.22 -21.54 19.67
C LEU A 106 -0.52 -21.78 18.19
N MET A 107 -1.77 -21.57 17.78
CA MET A 107 -2.18 -21.63 16.37
C MET A 107 -1.72 -20.40 15.57
N CYS A 108 -1.43 -19.29 16.26
CA CYS A 108 -0.89 -18.08 15.66
C CYS A 108 0.64 -18.01 15.83
N ALA A 109 1.32 -17.49 14.81
CA ALA A 109 2.73 -17.11 14.91
C ALA A 109 2.93 -15.97 15.93
N ASP A 110 4.16 -15.81 16.43
CA ASP A 110 4.47 -14.73 17.36
C ASP A 110 4.12 -13.37 16.74
N GLY A 111 3.48 -12.51 17.54
CA GLY A 111 2.98 -11.22 17.09
C GLY A 111 1.56 -11.20 16.53
N TYR A 112 0.90 -12.36 16.40
CA TYR A 112 -0.47 -12.48 15.92
C TYR A 112 -1.40 -13.06 16.98
N GLU A 113 -2.68 -12.66 16.95
CA GLU A 113 -3.72 -13.16 17.84
C GLU A 113 -5.12 -13.09 17.20
N GLY A 114 -6.12 -13.65 17.90
CA GLY A 114 -7.52 -13.61 17.49
C GLY A 114 -7.90 -14.65 16.42
N LYS A 115 -9.14 -14.54 15.92
CA LYS A 115 -9.66 -15.43 14.87
C LYS A 115 -8.87 -15.22 13.57
N SER A 116 -8.52 -16.33 12.90
CA SER A 116 -7.66 -16.34 11.70
C SER A 116 -6.30 -15.66 11.88
N CYS A 117 -5.84 -15.45 13.12
CA CYS A 117 -4.62 -14.71 13.44
C CYS A 117 -4.58 -13.33 12.74
N ALA A 118 -5.74 -12.67 12.64
CA ALA A 118 -5.90 -11.42 11.92
C ALA A 118 -5.49 -10.18 12.73
N ASN A 119 -5.37 -10.31 14.05
CA ASN A 119 -5.00 -9.20 14.94
C ASN A 119 -3.52 -9.27 15.29
N CYS A 120 -2.91 -8.10 15.55
CA CYS A 120 -1.57 -8.05 16.10
C CYS A 120 -1.62 -8.11 17.62
N SER A 121 -0.78 -8.96 18.22
CA SER A 121 -0.71 -9.10 19.67
C SER A 121 0.02 -7.94 20.34
N MET A 122 -0.02 -7.89 21.68
CA MET A 122 0.57 -6.81 22.44
C MET A 122 2.07 -6.61 22.13
N GLY A 123 2.45 -5.38 21.78
CA GLY A 123 3.81 -5.03 21.40
C GLY A 123 4.11 -5.24 19.91
N TYR A 124 3.11 -5.62 19.13
CA TYR A 124 3.14 -5.65 17.66
C TYR A 124 2.10 -4.68 17.10
N ALA A 125 2.30 -4.24 15.87
CA ALA A 125 1.34 -3.42 15.14
C ALA A 125 1.37 -3.71 13.64
N ILE A 126 0.28 -3.37 12.96
CA ILE A 126 0.12 -3.57 11.51
C ILE A 126 1.23 -2.82 10.75
N SER A 127 1.86 -3.49 9.80
CA SER A 127 2.91 -2.92 8.95
C SER A 127 2.38 -1.82 8.02
N ASP A 128 3.22 -0.81 7.73
CA ASP A 128 2.93 0.19 6.69
C ASP A 128 2.89 -0.41 5.28
N SER A 129 3.34 -1.65 5.08
CA SER A 129 3.39 -2.29 3.76
C SER A 129 2.19 -3.18 3.45
N SER A 130 1.67 -3.91 4.45
CA SER A 130 0.54 -4.83 4.32
C SER A 130 -0.32 -4.80 5.58
N VAL A 131 -1.65 -4.82 5.40
CA VAL A 131 -2.61 -4.90 6.52
C VAL A 131 -2.63 -6.26 7.21
N LEU A 132 -1.99 -7.27 6.60
CA LEU A 132 -1.95 -8.65 7.09
C LEU A 132 -0.62 -9.01 7.78
N LEU A 133 0.31 -8.07 7.83
CA LEU A 133 1.62 -8.25 8.43
C LEU A 133 1.70 -7.52 9.76
N CYS A 134 1.99 -8.25 10.85
CA CYS A 134 2.25 -7.67 12.16
C CYS A 134 3.76 -7.53 12.34
N THR A 135 4.17 -6.35 12.80
CA THR A 135 5.58 -6.00 13.02
C THR A 135 5.80 -5.61 14.46
N ARG A 136 6.92 -6.03 15.03
CA ARG A 136 7.23 -5.77 16.43
C ARG A 136 7.54 -4.29 16.65
N CYS A 137 6.87 -3.65 17.60
CA CYS A 137 7.13 -2.26 17.92
C CYS A 137 8.51 -2.09 18.60
N PRO A 138 9.23 -1.00 18.29
CA PRO A 138 10.53 -0.74 18.90
C PRO A 138 10.42 -0.49 20.40
N LYS A 139 11.28 -1.15 21.18
CA LYS A 139 11.32 -0.96 22.64
C LYS A 139 12.26 0.17 23.05
N THR A 140 13.36 0.36 22.30
CA THR A 140 14.41 1.33 22.65
C THR A 140 14.20 2.66 21.96
N TRP A 141 14.57 3.76 22.62
CA TRP A 141 14.45 5.12 22.05
C TRP A 141 15.22 5.28 20.73
N ARG A 142 16.38 4.60 20.58
CA ARG A 142 17.18 4.64 19.34
C ARG A 142 16.40 4.04 18.16
N GLN A 143 15.74 2.90 18.38
CA GLN A 143 14.91 2.27 17.36
C GLN A 143 13.68 3.14 17.03
N LYS A 144 13.06 3.77 18.03
CA LYS A 144 11.96 4.73 17.83
C LYS A 144 12.42 5.93 17.00
N ALA A 145 13.58 6.51 17.30
CA ALA A 145 14.15 7.62 16.55
C ALA A 145 14.46 7.23 15.10
N LEU A 146 15.05 6.05 14.88
CA LEU A 146 15.27 5.52 13.54
C LEU A 146 13.96 5.30 12.77
N GLN A 147 12.92 4.83 13.45
CA GLN A 147 11.61 4.64 12.86
C GLN A 147 10.97 5.97 12.44
N TRP A 148 11.07 7.01 13.29
CA TRP A 148 10.67 8.38 12.93
C TRP A 148 11.47 8.94 11.75
N LEU A 149 12.79 8.76 11.75
CA LEU A 149 13.65 9.21 10.66
C LEU A 149 13.30 8.50 9.35
N SER A 150 13.04 7.19 9.39
CA SER A 150 12.60 6.43 8.22
C SER A 150 11.22 6.90 7.73
N MET A 151 10.29 7.12 8.66
CA MET A 151 8.93 7.55 8.38
C MET A 151 8.85 8.99 7.85
N LEU A 152 9.74 9.89 8.29
CA LEU A 152 9.88 11.23 7.72
C LEU A 152 10.66 11.19 6.40
N GLY A 153 11.73 10.40 6.34
CA GLY A 153 12.57 10.22 5.16
C GLY A 153 11.78 9.78 3.93
N LYS A 154 10.83 8.85 4.10
CA LYS A 154 9.95 8.38 3.01
C LYS A 154 9.11 9.49 2.37
N HIS A 155 8.83 10.58 3.09
CA HIS A 155 8.07 11.73 2.60
C HIS A 155 8.97 12.87 2.16
N VAL A 156 9.94 13.23 2.99
CA VAL A 156 10.82 14.39 2.79
C VAL A 156 11.77 14.18 1.62
N LEU A 157 12.38 13.00 1.50
CA LEU A 157 13.40 12.75 0.48
C LEU A 157 12.85 12.81 -0.95
N PRO A 158 11.79 12.06 -1.34
CA PRO A 158 11.26 12.13 -2.70
C PRO A 158 10.70 13.51 -3.01
N PHE A 159 10.07 14.17 -2.04
CA PHE A 159 9.55 15.53 -2.23
C PHE A 159 10.65 16.57 -2.41
N ALA A 160 11.70 16.53 -1.58
CA ALA A 160 12.84 17.44 -1.70
C ALA A 160 13.57 17.28 -3.04
N LEU A 161 13.75 16.03 -3.51
CA LEU A 161 14.35 15.74 -4.81
C LEU A 161 13.47 16.26 -5.96
N ALA A 162 12.17 15.99 -5.92
CA ALA A 162 11.23 16.46 -6.95
C ALA A 162 11.11 17.99 -6.94
N ALA A 163 11.01 18.61 -5.76
CA ALA A 163 10.99 20.05 -5.59
C ALA A 163 12.29 20.68 -6.10
N LYS A 164 13.46 20.15 -5.70
CA LYS A 164 14.76 20.62 -6.19
C LYS A 164 14.84 20.51 -7.71
N SER A 165 14.44 19.38 -8.30
CA SER A 165 14.43 19.20 -9.76
C SER A 165 13.49 20.19 -10.46
N ALA A 166 12.31 20.43 -9.89
CA ALA A 166 11.33 21.35 -10.45
C ALA A 166 11.76 22.82 -10.35
N LEU A 167 12.48 23.17 -9.28
CA LEU A 167 12.87 24.54 -8.96
C LEU A 167 14.25 24.94 -9.50
N ALA A 168 15.17 23.98 -9.62
CA ALA A 168 16.51 24.21 -10.15
C ALA A 168 16.52 24.38 -11.67
N ALA A 169 15.42 24.04 -12.32
CA ALA A 169 15.35 24.19 -13.75
C ALA A 169 15.32 25.67 -14.11
N PRO A 170 16.26 26.11 -14.94
CA PRO A 170 16.46 27.52 -15.18
C PRO A 170 15.16 28.12 -15.72
N THR A 171 14.75 29.22 -15.11
CA THR A 171 13.69 30.04 -15.70
C THR A 171 14.15 30.36 -17.13
N ALA A 172 13.25 30.28 -18.13
CA ALA A 172 13.62 30.48 -19.54
C ALA A 172 14.53 31.72 -19.73
N ARG A 173 14.25 32.78 -18.98
CA ARG A 173 15.02 34.03 -18.96
C ARG A 173 16.43 33.92 -18.37
N GLU A 174 16.66 33.09 -17.37
CA GLU A 174 18.01 32.83 -16.84
C GLU A 174 18.76 31.83 -17.69
N ALA A 175 18.09 30.86 -18.32
CA ALA A 175 18.70 30.06 -19.37
C ALA A 175 19.15 30.96 -20.53
N ASP A 176 18.33 31.94 -20.93
CA ASP A 176 18.64 32.87 -22.02
C ASP A 176 19.69 33.93 -21.63
N ARG A 177 19.76 34.37 -20.36
CA ARG A 177 20.84 35.25 -19.86
C ARG A 177 22.14 34.50 -19.59
N ALA A 178 22.08 33.29 -19.04
CA ALA A 178 23.25 32.43 -18.94
C ALA A 178 23.76 32.08 -20.33
N ARG A 179 22.87 31.81 -21.31
CA ARG A 179 23.21 31.72 -22.74
C ARG A 179 23.88 32.98 -23.25
N ALA A 180 23.31 34.17 -23.00
CA ALA A 180 23.91 35.42 -23.45
C ALA A 180 25.29 35.66 -22.81
N ALA A 181 25.47 35.37 -21.52
CA ALA A 181 26.73 35.53 -20.79
C ALA A 181 27.78 34.48 -21.14
N TRP A 182 27.37 33.24 -21.43
CA TRP A 182 28.25 32.16 -21.91
C TRP A 182 28.62 32.38 -23.38
N LEU A 183 27.69 32.85 -24.21
CA LEU A 183 27.98 33.31 -25.58
C LEU A 183 28.92 34.52 -25.56
N PHE A 184 28.71 35.49 -24.66
CA PHE A 184 29.64 36.61 -24.52
C PHE A 184 31.03 36.16 -24.04
N SER A 185 31.10 35.22 -23.09
CA SER A 185 32.38 34.68 -22.60
C SER A 185 33.07 33.77 -23.61
N ALA A 186 32.33 32.97 -24.36
CA ALA A 186 32.86 32.11 -25.42
C ALA A 186 33.28 32.93 -26.65
N VAL A 187 32.51 33.96 -27.03
CA VAL A 187 32.90 34.93 -28.06
C VAL A 187 34.10 35.76 -27.62
N LEU A 188 34.22 36.14 -26.34
CA LEU A 188 35.43 36.81 -25.81
C LEU A 188 36.64 35.89 -25.71
N LEU A 189 36.44 34.57 -25.50
CA LEU A 189 37.51 33.57 -25.52
C LEU A 189 37.91 33.18 -26.96
N PHE A 190 37.01 33.26 -27.94
CA PHE A 190 37.28 32.94 -29.35
C PHE A 190 37.60 34.16 -30.23
N ALA A 191 37.30 35.39 -29.82
CA ALA A 191 37.74 36.61 -30.51
C ALA A 191 39.22 36.95 -30.24
N ARG A 192 39.95 36.07 -29.55
CA ARG A 192 41.40 36.19 -29.33
C ARG A 192 42.24 35.44 -30.36
N GLU A 193 41.66 34.64 -31.24
CA GLU A 193 42.42 34.01 -32.33
C GLU A 193 41.56 33.96 -33.60
N GLU A 194 42.11 34.60 -34.63
CA GLU A 194 41.60 34.68 -36.00
C GLU A 194 40.90 33.39 -36.44
N TYR A 195 39.62 33.45 -36.79
CA TYR A 195 39.07 32.71 -37.93
C TYR A 195 37.64 33.19 -38.20
N SER A 196 37.56 34.15 -39.13
CA SER A 196 36.32 34.55 -39.80
C SER A 196 35.91 33.42 -40.76
N GLU A 197 34.61 33.13 -40.85
CA GLU A 197 33.91 32.34 -41.89
C GLU A 197 33.58 30.84 -41.67
N ALA A 198 33.91 30.19 -40.55
CA ALA A 198 33.45 28.81 -40.28
C ALA A 198 32.55 28.63 -39.03
N SER A 199 32.32 29.69 -38.25
CA SER A 199 31.68 29.61 -36.92
C SER A 199 30.14 29.58 -36.94
N GLU A 200 29.51 30.04 -38.01
CA GLU A 200 28.05 30.26 -37.99
C GLU A 200 27.25 28.95 -38.15
N ALA A 201 27.82 27.94 -38.84
CA ALA A 201 27.18 26.63 -39.02
C ALA A 201 27.39 25.66 -37.85
N VAL A 202 28.49 25.80 -37.10
CA VAL A 202 28.82 24.90 -35.97
C VAL A 202 28.16 25.35 -34.65
N GLN A 203 27.89 26.65 -34.50
CA GLN A 203 27.19 27.18 -33.32
C GLN A 203 25.72 26.78 -33.24
N VAL A 204 25.05 26.53 -34.37
CA VAL A 204 23.64 26.10 -34.39
C VAL A 204 23.50 24.61 -34.04
N LEU A 205 24.44 23.76 -34.47
CA LEU A 205 24.33 22.30 -34.25
C LEU A 205 24.73 21.85 -32.84
N ASN A 206 25.59 22.59 -32.13
CA ASN A 206 26.03 22.21 -30.77
C ASN A 206 25.16 22.82 -29.65
N GLN A 207 24.24 23.72 -30.00
CA GLN A 207 23.30 24.34 -29.04
C GLN A 207 22.08 23.47 -28.74
N ASP A 208 21.63 22.68 -29.70
CA ASP A 208 20.49 21.78 -29.52
C ASP A 208 20.86 20.55 -28.69
N SER A 209 22.11 20.05 -28.79
CA SER A 209 22.57 18.84 -28.09
C SER A 209 22.59 19.02 -26.57
N VAL A 210 23.21 20.09 -26.05
CA VAL A 210 23.33 20.33 -24.60
C VAL A 210 21.97 20.66 -23.97
N GLN A 211 21.10 21.37 -24.70
CA GLN A 211 19.75 21.67 -24.22
C GLN A 211 18.84 20.43 -24.26
N GLU A 212 18.99 19.56 -25.26
CA GLU A 212 18.35 18.24 -25.26
C GLU A 212 18.82 17.39 -24.08
N GLU A 213 20.12 17.38 -23.76
CA GLU A 213 20.66 16.58 -22.67
C GLU A 213 20.11 16.99 -21.30
N ALA A 214 20.04 18.29 -21.00
CA ALA A 214 19.48 18.78 -19.74
C ALA A 214 17.95 18.55 -19.62
N LYS A 215 17.22 18.63 -20.75
CA LYS A 215 15.79 18.29 -20.78
C LYS A 215 15.58 16.78 -20.64
N ARG A 216 16.42 15.97 -21.28
CA ARG A 216 16.40 14.50 -21.16
C ARG A 216 16.69 14.06 -19.73
N SER A 217 17.61 14.70 -19.01
CA SER A 217 17.94 14.30 -17.63
C SER A 217 16.79 14.52 -16.64
N ALA A 218 16.07 15.65 -16.71
CA ALA A 218 14.92 15.91 -15.84
C ALA A 218 13.75 14.95 -16.11
N VAL A 219 13.49 14.66 -17.39
CA VAL A 219 12.50 13.66 -17.81
C VAL A 219 12.88 12.27 -17.31
N LEU A 220 14.16 11.87 -17.45
CA LEU A 220 14.67 10.58 -17.01
C LEU A 220 14.56 10.42 -15.49
N ILE A 221 14.87 11.46 -14.70
CA ILE A 221 14.73 11.44 -13.23
C ILE A 221 13.26 11.30 -12.83
N ASN A 222 12.34 12.03 -13.46
CA ASN A 222 10.92 11.90 -13.15
C ASN A 222 10.38 10.51 -13.55
N GLN A 223 10.85 9.97 -14.68
CA GLN A 223 10.55 8.61 -15.11
C GLN A 223 11.09 7.56 -14.13
N LEU A 224 12.34 7.74 -13.68
CA LEU A 224 13.01 6.87 -12.71
C LEU A 224 12.29 6.89 -11.36
N LEU A 225 11.92 8.07 -10.85
CA LEU A 225 11.14 8.21 -9.61
C LEU A 225 9.76 7.57 -9.74
N SER A 226 9.09 7.78 -10.87
CA SER A 226 7.80 7.13 -11.16
C SER A 226 7.91 5.61 -11.24
N PHE A 227 8.96 5.10 -11.90
CA PHE A 227 9.26 3.68 -11.95
C PHE A 227 9.57 3.14 -10.55
N ALA A 228 10.50 3.77 -9.81
CA ALA A 228 10.88 3.38 -8.45
C ALA A 228 9.68 3.28 -7.50
N THR A 229 8.72 4.21 -7.59
CA THR A 229 7.51 4.14 -6.75
C THR A 229 6.58 2.96 -7.08
N VAL A 230 6.47 2.55 -8.34
CA VAL A 230 5.65 1.39 -8.74
C VAL A 230 6.41 0.09 -8.49
N THR A 231 7.67 0.06 -8.91
CA THR A 231 8.59 -1.07 -8.75
C THR A 231 8.87 -1.37 -7.28
N GLY A 232 8.89 -0.36 -6.40
CA GLY A 232 8.98 -0.57 -4.95
C GLY A 232 7.83 -1.42 -4.42
N GLY A 233 6.58 -1.09 -4.78
CA GLY A 233 5.42 -1.90 -4.42
C GLY A 233 5.49 -3.32 -5.01
N LEU A 234 5.84 -3.44 -6.29
CA LEU A 234 5.99 -4.75 -6.94
C LEU A 234 7.13 -5.59 -6.35
N LEU A 235 8.24 -4.98 -5.96
CA LEU A 235 9.37 -5.67 -5.33
C LEU A 235 9.02 -6.12 -3.92
N THR A 236 8.30 -5.31 -3.15
CA THR A 236 7.71 -5.70 -1.86
C THR A 236 6.84 -6.95 -2.02
N ILE A 237 5.95 -6.92 -3.01
CA ILE A 237 5.08 -8.06 -3.33
C ILE A 237 5.90 -9.30 -3.66
N VAL A 238 6.86 -9.16 -4.57
CA VAL A 238 7.70 -10.28 -5.04
C VAL A 238 8.56 -10.82 -3.89
N ALA A 239 9.07 -9.95 -3.01
CA ALA A 239 9.83 -10.33 -1.83
C ALA A 239 9.03 -11.13 -0.79
N GLN A 240 7.69 -11.01 -0.79
CA GLN A 240 6.81 -11.80 0.07
C GLN A 240 6.56 -13.23 -0.47
N THR A 241 6.92 -13.53 -1.72
CA THR A 241 6.73 -14.86 -2.32
C THR A 241 7.78 -15.87 -1.84
N ASN A 242 7.39 -17.16 -1.76
CA ASN A 242 8.30 -18.25 -1.40
C ASN A 242 9.50 -18.36 -2.35
N ALA A 243 9.31 -18.08 -3.65
CA ALA A 243 10.37 -18.11 -4.65
C ALA A 243 11.54 -17.14 -4.34
N VAL A 244 11.23 -15.93 -3.88
CA VAL A 244 12.29 -14.97 -3.51
C VAL A 244 12.96 -15.35 -2.20
N ARG A 245 12.21 -15.97 -1.27
CA ARG A 245 12.78 -16.48 -0.01
C ARG A 245 13.84 -17.55 -0.28
N GLU A 246 13.65 -18.39 -1.29
CA GLU A 246 14.64 -19.39 -1.74
C GLU A 246 15.86 -18.76 -2.45
N ILE A 247 15.64 -17.70 -3.24
CA ILE A 247 16.70 -16.98 -3.98
C ILE A 247 17.56 -16.09 -3.07
N LYS A 248 17.10 -15.79 -1.85
CA LYS A 248 17.74 -14.88 -0.88
C LYS A 248 19.19 -15.26 -0.52
N ASN A 249 19.64 -16.47 -0.84
CA ASN A 249 21.07 -16.85 -0.75
C ASN A 249 22.00 -16.07 -1.72
N TRP A 250 21.48 -15.33 -2.70
CA TRP A 250 22.23 -14.45 -3.62
C TRP A 250 22.13 -12.95 -3.27
N ALA A 251 21.82 -12.61 -2.01
CA ALA A 251 21.32 -11.31 -1.52
C ALA A 251 22.07 -10.03 -1.90
N VAL A 252 23.37 -10.05 -2.20
CA VAL A 252 24.18 -8.82 -2.26
C VAL A 252 23.75 -7.85 -3.38
N VAL A 253 23.35 -8.36 -4.55
CA VAL A 253 22.94 -7.51 -5.68
C VAL A 253 21.51 -6.97 -5.49
N LEU A 254 20.63 -7.77 -4.88
CA LEU A 254 19.28 -7.36 -4.50
C LEU A 254 19.29 -6.41 -3.32
N GLU A 255 20.30 -6.43 -2.45
CA GLU A 255 20.45 -5.51 -1.32
C GLU A 255 20.76 -4.07 -1.75
N ILE A 256 21.55 -3.84 -2.80
CA ILE A 256 21.90 -2.48 -3.23
C ILE A 256 20.72 -1.83 -3.96
N CYS A 257 20.08 -2.55 -4.88
CA CYS A 257 18.84 -2.10 -5.53
C CYS A 257 17.70 -2.02 -4.51
N GLY A 258 17.66 -3.00 -3.60
CA GLY A 258 16.73 -3.12 -2.49
C GLY A 258 16.84 -1.97 -1.51
N ALA A 259 18.02 -1.52 -1.13
CA ALA A 259 18.19 -0.47 -0.12
C ALA A 259 17.42 0.82 -0.47
N THR A 260 17.36 1.18 -1.76
CA THR A 260 16.55 2.33 -2.21
C THR A 260 15.05 2.05 -2.15
N THR A 261 14.62 0.84 -2.52
CA THR A 261 13.20 0.45 -2.46
C THR A 261 12.75 0.13 -1.04
N TRP A 262 13.67 -0.23 -0.14
CA TRP A 262 13.47 -0.50 1.28
C TRP A 262 13.36 0.78 2.08
N LEU A 263 14.21 1.78 1.79
CA LEU A 263 14.06 3.13 2.32
C LEU A 263 12.70 3.74 1.92
N MET A 264 12.22 3.42 0.72
CA MET A 264 10.92 3.91 0.23
C MET A 264 9.73 3.05 0.66
N GLY A 265 9.90 1.74 0.81
CA GLY A 265 8.86 0.76 1.10
C GLY A 265 8.69 0.43 2.59
N GLY A 266 9.70 0.72 3.42
CA GLY A 266 9.64 0.54 4.88
C GLY A 266 9.66 -0.91 5.36
N GLU A 267 9.98 -1.88 4.50
CA GLU A 267 10.07 -3.30 4.84
C GLU A 267 11.53 -3.74 5.02
N GLY A 268 11.91 -4.07 6.25
CA GLY A 268 13.11 -4.86 6.54
C GLY A 268 12.80 -6.37 6.48
N PRO A 269 13.81 -7.28 6.41
CA PRO A 269 13.54 -8.70 6.41
C PRO A 269 13.11 -9.08 7.82
N SER A 270 11.95 -9.72 7.94
CA SER A 270 11.31 -10.02 9.23
C SER A 270 12.15 -10.92 10.14
N GLU A 271 13.11 -11.66 9.60
CA GLU A 271 13.90 -12.63 10.37
C GLU A 271 15.36 -12.64 9.89
N GLY A 272 16.29 -12.29 10.77
CA GLY A 272 17.73 -12.59 10.59
C GLY A 272 18.69 -11.42 10.65
N PHE A 273 18.31 -10.21 10.19
CA PHE A 273 19.24 -9.07 10.20
C PHE A 273 18.49 -7.75 10.39
N GLY A 274 18.13 -7.44 11.65
CA GLY A 274 17.75 -6.09 12.09
C GLY A 274 16.70 -5.38 11.23
N GLY A 275 15.78 -6.11 10.60
CA GLY A 275 14.77 -5.54 9.73
C GLY A 275 13.87 -4.58 10.49
N PHE A 276 14.09 -3.28 10.31
CA PHE A 276 13.21 -2.25 10.84
C PHE A 276 11.94 -2.24 10.00
N GLY A 277 11.04 -3.21 10.22
CA GLY A 277 9.67 -3.10 9.75
C GLY A 277 9.07 -1.82 10.34
N VAL A 278 8.78 -0.84 9.49
CA VAL A 278 8.26 0.46 9.94
C VAL A 278 6.75 0.34 10.02
N SER A 279 6.21 0.35 11.23
CA SER A 279 4.77 0.53 11.48
C SER A 279 4.49 1.92 12.06
N SER A 280 3.81 2.75 11.28
CA SER A 280 3.34 4.06 11.76
C SER A 280 2.38 3.93 12.94
N LEU A 281 1.70 2.79 13.12
CA LEU A 281 0.87 2.51 14.29
C LEU A 281 1.72 2.44 15.56
N CYS A 282 2.88 1.80 15.53
CA CYS A 282 3.79 1.80 16.69
C CYS A 282 4.19 3.22 17.11
N LEU A 283 4.46 4.11 16.13
CA LEU A 283 4.78 5.51 16.40
C LEU A 283 3.61 6.26 17.04
N LEU A 284 2.38 5.97 16.62
CA LEU A 284 1.18 6.58 17.20
C LEU A 284 0.90 6.08 18.61
N THR A 285 1.06 4.78 18.86
CA THR A 285 0.93 4.20 20.19
C THR A 285 1.98 4.79 21.15
N ASP A 286 3.20 5.03 20.67
CA ASP A 286 4.25 5.73 21.43
C ASP A 286 3.89 7.17 21.79
N LEU A 287 3.07 7.84 20.97
CA LEU A 287 2.51 9.16 21.26
C LEU A 287 1.27 9.13 22.17
N GLY A 288 0.84 7.94 22.65
CA GLY A 288 -0.36 7.77 23.46
C GLY A 288 -1.67 7.88 22.67
N LEU A 289 -1.61 7.79 21.34
CA LEU A 289 -2.80 7.75 20.48
C LEU A 289 -3.29 6.30 20.36
N SER A 290 -4.56 6.11 19.98
CA SER A 290 -5.22 4.78 19.95
C SER A 290 -4.63 3.76 18.97
N GLY A 291 -3.58 4.10 18.22
CA GLY A 291 -2.90 3.19 17.30
C GLY A 291 -3.78 2.66 16.18
N LYS A 292 -4.86 3.36 15.81
CA LYS A 292 -5.79 2.90 14.76
C LYS A 292 -5.20 3.16 13.38
N LEU A 293 -5.42 2.22 12.45
CA LEU A 293 -4.90 2.30 11.08
C LEU A 293 -5.26 3.63 10.37
N TRP A 294 -6.46 4.16 10.59
CA TRP A 294 -6.87 5.43 9.98
C TRP A 294 -6.11 6.63 10.52
N GLN A 295 -5.66 6.60 11.78
CA GLN A 295 -4.83 7.66 12.36
C GLN A 295 -3.45 7.67 11.72
N ALA A 296 -2.91 6.49 11.42
CA ALA A 296 -1.64 6.33 10.72
C ALA A 296 -1.72 6.90 9.29
N HIS A 297 -2.78 6.56 8.57
CA HIS A 297 -3.02 7.10 7.25
C HIS A 297 -3.25 8.61 7.26
N LEU A 298 -4.00 9.13 8.23
CA LEU A 298 -4.18 10.56 8.43
C LEU A 298 -2.84 11.27 8.70
N LEU A 299 -1.99 10.70 9.54
CA LEU A 299 -0.66 11.24 9.84
C LEU A 299 0.19 11.36 8.56
N HIS A 300 0.19 10.33 7.70
CA HIS A 300 0.90 10.39 6.42
C HIS A 300 0.34 11.45 5.47
N THR A 301 -0.98 11.60 5.41
CA THR A 301 -1.63 12.66 4.63
C THR A 301 -1.25 14.05 5.17
N VAL A 302 -1.29 14.25 6.48
CA VAL A 302 -0.95 15.53 7.12
C VAL A 302 0.51 15.92 6.85
N ILE A 303 1.46 14.99 6.97
CA ILE A 303 2.87 15.25 6.66
C ILE A 303 3.04 15.67 5.19
N SER A 304 2.39 14.94 4.28
CA SER A 304 2.43 15.25 2.84
C SER A 304 1.90 16.65 2.55
N LEU A 305 0.76 17.01 3.14
CA LEU A 305 0.18 18.35 3.00
C LEU A 305 1.07 19.43 3.62
N ALA A 306 1.62 19.19 4.81
CA ALA A 306 2.51 20.12 5.49
C ALA A 306 3.76 20.42 4.65
N LEU A 307 4.32 19.43 3.95
CA LEU A 307 5.45 19.62 3.04
C LEU A 307 5.08 20.50 1.83
N VAL A 308 3.90 20.27 1.23
CA VAL A 308 3.40 21.08 0.11
C VAL A 308 3.14 22.53 0.57
N PHE A 309 2.39 22.73 1.66
CA PHE A 309 2.10 24.06 2.18
C PHE A 309 3.35 24.79 2.66
N GLY A 310 4.27 24.08 3.29
CA GLY A 310 5.58 24.62 3.68
C GLY A 310 6.31 25.16 2.45
N LEU A 311 6.43 24.37 1.39
CA LEU A 311 7.06 24.83 0.16
C LEU A 311 6.30 26.00 -0.50
N MET A 312 4.97 26.02 -0.45
CA MET A 312 4.16 27.15 -0.95
C MET A 312 4.44 28.44 -0.16
N ALA A 313 4.59 28.36 1.16
CA ALA A 313 4.87 29.52 2.01
C ALA A 313 6.22 30.18 1.68
N PHE A 314 7.22 29.39 1.25
CA PHE A 314 8.53 29.89 0.84
C PHE A 314 8.63 30.30 -0.63
N ARG A 315 7.56 30.13 -1.43
CA ARG A 315 7.58 30.37 -2.88
C ARG A 315 6.66 31.50 -3.30
N ARG A 316 7.04 32.19 -4.38
CA ARG A 316 6.23 33.28 -4.94
C ARG A 316 4.88 32.73 -5.43
N PRO A 317 3.78 33.49 -5.33
CA PRO A 317 2.45 33.05 -5.80
C PRO A 317 2.43 32.53 -7.24
N ALA A 318 3.25 33.12 -8.12
CA ALA A 318 3.43 32.67 -9.50
C ALA A 318 4.00 31.24 -9.66
N GLN A 319 4.53 30.64 -8.59
CA GLN A 319 5.10 29.29 -8.55
C GLN A 319 4.25 28.30 -7.76
N HIS A 320 3.14 28.73 -7.14
CA HIS A 320 2.29 27.87 -6.30
C HIS A 320 1.72 26.69 -7.09
N GLY A 321 1.32 26.90 -8.35
CA GLY A 321 0.85 25.82 -9.22
C GLY A 321 1.89 24.72 -9.41
N LEU A 322 3.17 25.06 -9.57
CA LEU A 322 4.25 24.06 -9.68
C LEU A 322 4.40 23.24 -8.41
N VAL A 323 4.36 23.91 -7.25
CA VAL A 323 4.47 23.25 -5.94
C VAL A 323 3.32 22.26 -5.73
N VAL A 324 2.09 22.65 -6.07
CA VAL A 324 0.92 21.76 -6.01
C VAL A 324 1.10 20.55 -6.92
N VAL A 325 1.55 20.76 -8.16
CA VAL A 325 1.74 19.66 -9.11
C VAL A 325 2.85 18.70 -8.65
N VAL A 326 3.96 19.21 -8.12
CA VAL A 326 5.03 18.39 -7.53
C VAL A 326 4.48 17.58 -6.35
N GLY A 327 3.73 18.22 -5.45
CA GLY A 327 3.09 17.57 -4.30
C GLY A 327 2.14 16.44 -4.71
N LEU A 328 1.26 16.70 -5.67
CA LEU A 328 0.34 15.70 -6.20
C LEU A 328 1.10 14.53 -6.83
N ASN A 329 2.13 14.76 -7.65
CA ASN A 329 2.89 13.66 -8.26
C ASN A 329 3.64 12.79 -7.23
N CYS A 330 4.16 13.40 -6.16
CA CYS A 330 4.92 12.71 -5.13
C CYS A 330 4.02 11.90 -4.19
N PHE A 331 2.98 12.53 -3.63
CA PHE A 331 2.26 11.96 -2.49
C PHE A 331 0.96 11.26 -2.89
N TRP A 332 0.36 11.64 -4.02
CA TRP A 332 -0.99 11.20 -4.36
C TRP A 332 -1.16 9.68 -4.51
N PRO A 333 -0.28 8.97 -5.23
CA PRO A 333 -0.39 7.52 -5.33
C PRO A 333 -0.24 6.82 -3.97
N GLY A 334 0.62 7.35 -3.09
CA GLY A 334 0.81 6.83 -1.74
C GLY A 334 -0.41 7.03 -0.85
N ILE A 335 -1.01 8.24 -0.88
CA ILE A 335 -2.27 8.53 -0.18
C ILE A 335 -3.36 7.54 -0.63
N PHE A 336 -3.49 7.31 -1.94
CA PHE A 336 -4.43 6.32 -2.45
C PHE A 336 -4.14 4.90 -2.00
N SER A 337 -2.86 4.52 -1.95
CA SER A 337 -2.45 3.21 -1.43
C SER A 337 -2.93 2.98 0.01
N TYR A 338 -2.73 3.98 0.87
CA TYR A 338 -3.17 3.92 2.28
C TYR A 338 -4.67 3.67 2.39
N PHE A 339 -5.45 4.36 1.57
CA PHE A 339 -6.90 4.18 1.54
C PHE A 339 -7.35 2.90 0.81
N GLY A 340 -6.59 2.45 -0.19
CA GLY A 340 -6.84 1.22 -0.91
C GLY A 340 -6.75 -0.03 -0.05
N LYS A 341 -5.93 -0.01 1.00
CA LYS A 341 -5.83 -1.07 2.01
C LYS A 341 -7.16 -1.41 2.70
N TYR A 342 -8.10 -0.46 2.77
CA TYR A 342 -9.43 -0.74 3.34
C TYR A 342 -10.35 -1.44 2.35
N LEU A 343 -10.04 -1.42 1.04
CA LEU A 343 -10.79 -2.18 0.05
C LEU A 343 -10.63 -3.69 0.24
N TYR A 344 -9.53 -4.11 0.88
CA TYR A 344 -9.33 -5.49 1.31
C TYR A 344 -10.51 -6.02 2.14
N CYS A 345 -11.08 -5.18 3.03
CA CYS A 345 -12.25 -5.53 3.83
C CYS A 345 -13.51 -5.87 3.01
N TYR A 346 -13.53 -5.53 1.72
CA TYR A 346 -14.69 -5.70 0.86
C TYR A 346 -14.53 -6.82 -0.16
N GLN A 347 -13.34 -7.44 -0.26
CA GLN A 347 -13.02 -8.36 -1.36
C GLN A 347 -13.39 -9.84 -1.13
N PHE A 348 -13.78 -10.26 0.08
CA PHE A 348 -13.84 -11.71 0.38
C PHE A 348 -15.14 -12.15 1.07
N ALA A 349 -16.30 -11.94 0.44
CA ALA A 349 -17.43 -12.82 0.70
C ALA A 349 -17.27 -14.04 -0.22
N PRO A 350 -17.04 -15.27 0.29
CA PRO A 350 -16.97 -16.45 -0.57
C PRO A 350 -18.26 -16.58 -1.37
N GLU A 351 -18.12 -16.69 -2.70
CA GLU A 351 -19.24 -16.78 -3.65
C GLU A 351 -20.01 -18.11 -3.49
N SER A 352 -19.34 -19.13 -2.94
CA SER A 352 -19.91 -20.43 -2.64
C SER A 352 -20.42 -20.50 -1.20
N ALA A 353 -21.71 -20.80 -1.09
CA ALA A 353 -22.41 -21.36 0.05
C ALA A 353 -23.23 -20.38 0.90
N ALA A 354 -24.45 -20.86 1.18
CA ALA A 354 -25.46 -20.33 2.08
C ALA A 354 -25.02 -20.23 3.56
N ILE A 355 -23.74 -20.05 3.82
CA ILE A 355 -23.20 -19.68 5.13
C ILE A 355 -23.72 -18.28 5.41
N LYS A 356 -24.44 -18.14 6.53
CA LYS A 356 -25.11 -16.91 6.93
C LYS A 356 -24.14 -15.75 6.78
N ARG A 357 -24.58 -14.72 6.06
CA ARG A 357 -23.89 -13.46 5.72
C ARG A 357 -23.24 -12.74 6.90
N GLU A 358 -23.52 -13.16 8.14
CA GLU A 358 -22.98 -12.63 9.39
C GLU A 358 -21.54 -13.04 9.67
N ASP A 359 -21.04 -14.14 9.10
CA ASP A 359 -19.62 -14.55 9.26
C ASP A 359 -18.72 -13.92 8.17
N THR A 360 -18.96 -12.63 7.87
CA THR A 360 -18.04 -11.86 7.03
C THR A 360 -16.73 -11.66 7.79
N TYR A 361 -15.58 -11.77 7.10
CA TYR A 361 -14.26 -11.51 7.70
C TYR A 361 -14.32 -10.25 8.56
N ASP A 362 -14.10 -10.44 9.85
CA ASP A 362 -14.11 -9.35 10.79
C ASP A 362 -12.88 -8.50 10.46
N CYS A 363 -13.12 -7.30 9.93
CA CYS A 363 -12.03 -6.45 9.47
C CYS A 363 -11.50 -5.69 10.69
N PRO A 364 -10.38 -6.13 11.28
CA PRO A 364 -10.08 -5.85 12.68
C PRO A 364 -9.70 -4.40 12.93
N PHE A 365 -9.42 -3.66 11.86
CA PHE A 365 -9.08 -2.24 11.90
C PHE A 365 -10.29 -1.31 11.67
N THR A 366 -11.51 -1.85 11.58
CA THR A 366 -12.74 -1.07 11.45
C THR A 366 -13.83 -1.55 12.42
N ASP A 367 -13.83 -0.97 13.61
CA ASP A 367 -14.69 -1.37 14.73
C ASP A 367 -16.18 -1.10 14.49
N SER A 368 -16.53 -0.18 13.58
CA SER A 368 -17.92 0.20 13.35
C SER A 368 -18.29 0.36 11.88
N LEU A 369 -19.55 0.00 11.55
CA LEU A 369 -20.14 0.23 10.24
C LEU A 369 -20.08 1.71 9.84
N GLY A 370 -20.29 2.62 10.80
CA GLY A 370 -20.20 4.06 10.59
C GLY A 370 -18.80 4.50 10.12
N GLN A 371 -17.74 3.97 10.73
CA GLN A 371 -16.37 4.23 10.28
C GLN A 371 -16.11 3.72 8.86
N ARG A 372 -16.62 2.52 8.51
CA ARG A 372 -16.49 1.96 7.16
C ARG A 372 -17.16 2.87 6.12
N ILE A 373 -18.38 3.35 6.40
CA ILE A 373 -19.10 4.27 5.51
C ILE A 373 -18.37 5.62 5.41
N ALA A 374 -17.98 6.21 6.54
CA ALA A 374 -17.28 7.48 6.57
C ALA A 374 -15.98 7.43 5.77
N LEU A 375 -15.20 6.36 5.93
CA LEU A 375 -13.97 6.17 5.18
C LEU A 375 -14.23 6.06 3.67
N ARG A 376 -15.26 5.34 3.24
CA ARG A 376 -15.66 5.28 1.82
C ARG A 376 -15.98 6.66 1.25
N ILE A 377 -16.74 7.46 1.99
CA ILE A 377 -17.09 8.83 1.59
C ILE A 377 -15.82 9.68 1.48
N VAL A 378 -14.93 9.61 2.48
CA VAL A 378 -13.65 10.33 2.46
C VAL A 378 -12.81 9.94 1.25
N MET A 379 -12.66 8.64 0.96
CA MET A 379 -11.90 8.16 -0.21
C MET A 379 -12.47 8.70 -1.52
N LEU A 380 -13.79 8.66 -1.67
CA LEU A 380 -14.46 9.14 -2.87
C LEU A 380 -14.32 10.66 -3.02
N VAL A 381 -14.49 11.41 -1.93
CA VAL A 381 -14.31 12.88 -1.93
C VAL A 381 -12.87 13.24 -2.27
N VAL A 382 -11.89 12.58 -1.65
CA VAL A 382 -10.46 12.77 -1.93
C VAL A 382 -10.17 12.49 -3.41
N PHE A 383 -10.66 11.38 -3.96
CA PHE A 383 -10.54 11.06 -5.38
C PHE A 383 -11.11 12.15 -6.29
N LEU A 384 -12.35 12.57 -6.04
CA LEU A 384 -13.02 13.58 -6.84
C LEU A 384 -12.29 14.94 -6.76
N VAL A 385 -11.88 15.37 -5.57
CA VAL A 385 -11.18 16.65 -5.38
C VAL A 385 -9.91 16.70 -6.22
N VAL A 386 -9.11 15.64 -6.24
CA VAL A 386 -7.87 15.67 -7.02
C VAL A 386 -8.08 15.41 -8.50
N ALA A 387 -9.06 14.58 -8.88
CA ALA A 387 -9.47 14.51 -10.27
C ALA A 387 -9.90 15.89 -10.77
N LEU A 388 -10.69 16.63 -9.98
CA LEU A 388 -11.07 18.01 -10.28
C LEU A 388 -9.87 18.96 -10.31
N VAL A 389 -8.95 18.91 -9.35
CA VAL A 389 -7.73 19.74 -9.38
C VAL A 389 -6.92 19.48 -10.64
N TRP A 390 -6.76 18.23 -11.07
CA TRP A 390 -6.07 17.89 -12.31
C TRP A 390 -6.81 18.33 -13.56
N ILE A 391 -8.12 18.08 -13.62
CA ILE A 391 -8.98 18.55 -14.71
C ILE A 391 -8.91 20.08 -14.78
N SER A 392 -8.95 20.78 -13.65
CA SER A 392 -8.82 22.23 -13.59
C SER A 392 -7.45 22.70 -14.09
N LEU A 393 -6.36 22.07 -13.65
CA LEU A 393 -5.00 22.40 -14.07
C LEU A 393 -4.75 22.12 -15.57
N SER A 394 -5.46 21.15 -16.16
CA SER A 394 -5.34 20.76 -17.56
C SER A 394 -6.25 21.53 -18.50
N LEU A 395 -7.51 21.77 -18.12
CA LEU A 395 -8.53 22.44 -18.93
C LEU A 395 -8.48 23.96 -18.82
N PHE A 396 -8.10 24.49 -17.66
CA PHE A 396 -7.93 25.92 -17.45
C PHE A 396 -6.43 26.20 -17.41
N PRO A 397 -5.75 26.31 -18.57
CA PRO A 397 -4.44 26.92 -18.59
C PRO A 397 -4.63 28.32 -17.99
N ILE A 398 -4.15 28.49 -16.76
CA ILE A 398 -4.42 29.65 -15.92
C ILE A 398 -4.28 30.90 -16.79
N TYR A 399 -5.44 31.48 -17.02
CA TYR A 399 -5.74 32.56 -17.93
C TYR A 399 -4.63 33.61 -17.86
N LYS A 400 -3.90 33.78 -18.96
CA LYS A 400 -3.37 35.09 -19.32
C LYS A 400 -3.90 35.47 -20.69
N LYS A 401 -5.21 35.73 -20.72
CA LYS A 401 -5.88 36.50 -21.76
C LYS A 401 -6.10 37.87 -21.16
N GLY A 402 -5.22 38.80 -21.48
CA GLY A 402 -5.21 40.16 -20.93
C GLY A 402 -4.07 40.96 -21.54
N ASP A 403 -4.39 41.53 -22.69
CA ASP A 403 -3.66 42.50 -23.53
C ASP A 403 -2.37 42.10 -24.23
N GLU A 404 -2.52 42.04 -25.56
CA GLU A 404 -1.58 42.34 -26.64
C GLU A 404 -0.13 42.51 -26.22
N GLY A 405 0.62 41.42 -26.36
CA GLY A 405 2.07 41.45 -26.23
C GLY A 405 2.58 40.11 -25.80
N ASP A 406 2.46 39.12 -26.70
CA ASP A 406 3.31 37.94 -26.88
C ASP A 406 4.08 37.46 -25.63
N LYS A 407 3.37 37.26 -24.52
CA LYS A 407 3.94 36.77 -23.27
C LYS A 407 3.48 35.35 -23.13
N ASP A 408 4.38 34.46 -23.54
CA ASP A 408 4.27 33.02 -23.38
C ASP A 408 3.58 32.66 -22.04
N PRO A 409 2.68 31.65 -22.06
CA PRO A 409 1.99 31.21 -20.87
C PRO A 409 2.96 30.92 -19.73
N PRO A 410 2.57 31.18 -18.48
CA PRO A 410 3.49 31.10 -17.36
C PRO A 410 4.10 29.70 -17.26
N LEU A 411 5.43 29.67 -17.33
CA LEU A 411 6.32 28.51 -17.52
C LEU A 411 6.14 27.33 -16.54
N HIS A 412 5.34 27.49 -15.50
CA HIS A 412 5.28 26.57 -14.37
C HIS A 412 4.29 25.42 -14.57
N VAL A 413 3.19 25.61 -15.31
CA VAL A 413 2.35 24.51 -15.82
C VAL A 413 3.06 23.77 -16.95
N ILE A 414 4.00 24.47 -17.57
CA ILE A 414 4.88 23.97 -18.61
C ILE A 414 6.04 23.17 -17.99
N PHE A 415 6.30 23.13 -16.69
CA PHE A 415 7.55 22.51 -16.22
C PHE A 415 7.64 20.98 -16.39
N LEU A 416 6.52 20.28 -16.16
CA LEU A 416 6.40 18.87 -16.54
C LEU A 416 6.11 18.70 -18.05
N SER A 417 5.44 19.69 -18.66
CA SER A 417 5.03 19.66 -20.06
C SER A 417 5.90 20.43 -21.08
N ARG A 418 7.10 20.96 -20.74
CA ARG A 418 7.92 21.81 -21.66
C ARG A 418 8.76 20.98 -22.60
N ALA A 419 9.21 19.83 -22.12
CA ALA A 419 9.87 18.84 -22.95
C ALA A 419 8.88 18.14 -23.90
N TYR A 420 7.59 18.36 -23.71
CA TYR A 420 6.52 17.53 -24.23
C TYR A 420 5.55 18.39 -25.05
N ARG A 421 5.23 17.98 -26.29
CA ARG A 421 4.24 18.69 -27.13
C ARG A 421 2.91 18.83 -26.37
N GLN A 422 2.04 19.77 -26.77
CA GLN A 422 0.71 19.94 -26.17
C GLN A 422 -0.12 18.63 -26.14
N SER A 423 0.14 17.71 -27.08
CA SER A 423 -0.39 16.34 -27.11
C SER A 423 0.01 15.46 -25.91
N CYS A 424 1.12 15.78 -25.23
CA CYS A 424 1.68 15.01 -24.12
C CYS A 424 1.21 15.47 -22.73
N ARG A 425 0.45 16.56 -22.61
CA ARG A 425 -0.18 16.95 -21.33
C ARG A 425 -1.21 15.91 -20.87
N LEU A 426 -2.03 15.44 -21.81
CA LEU A 426 -2.95 14.33 -21.56
C LEU A 426 -2.20 13.07 -21.12
N TRP A 427 -1.06 12.79 -21.75
CA TRP A 427 -0.21 11.65 -21.42
C TRP A 427 0.32 11.69 -19.97
N GLU A 428 0.67 12.85 -19.43
CA GLU A 428 1.09 12.96 -18.03
C GLU A 428 -0.04 12.70 -17.04
N SER A 429 -1.22 13.28 -17.29
CA SER A 429 -2.41 13.00 -16.48
C SER A 429 -2.79 11.53 -16.52
N GLU A 430 -2.75 10.93 -17.71
CA GLU A 430 -2.97 9.51 -17.92
C GLU A 430 -1.97 8.66 -17.13
N ARG A 431 -0.68 9.02 -17.18
CA ARG A 431 0.38 8.31 -16.47
C ARG A 431 0.21 8.36 -14.95
N LEU A 432 -0.12 9.53 -14.40
CA LEU A 432 -0.39 9.66 -12.97
C LEU A 432 -1.65 8.88 -12.56
N MET A 433 -2.71 8.90 -13.38
CA MET A 433 -3.91 8.10 -13.14
C MET A 433 -3.59 6.61 -13.19
N ARG A 434 -2.84 6.13 -14.19
CA ARG A 434 -2.37 4.73 -14.27
C ARG A 434 -1.55 4.36 -13.04
N LYS A 435 -0.60 5.19 -12.62
CA LYS A 435 0.21 4.96 -11.40
C LYS A 435 -0.68 4.88 -10.16
N THR A 436 -1.63 5.79 -10.03
CA THR A 436 -2.57 5.85 -8.90
C THR A 436 -3.45 4.61 -8.88
N LEU A 437 -4.06 4.23 -10.00
CA LEU A 437 -4.91 3.06 -10.15
C LEU A 437 -4.14 1.76 -9.91
N LEU A 438 -2.92 1.65 -10.43
CA LEU A 438 -2.08 0.48 -10.21
C LEU A 438 -1.67 0.36 -8.74
N THR A 439 -1.29 1.47 -8.10
CA THR A 439 -0.96 1.50 -6.66
C THR A 439 -2.18 1.15 -5.81
N LEU A 440 -3.36 1.66 -6.19
CA LEU A 440 -4.63 1.35 -5.55
C LEU A 440 -4.97 -0.14 -5.70
N ALA A 441 -4.88 -0.69 -6.91
CA ALA A 441 -5.15 -2.09 -7.19
C ALA A 441 -4.22 -3.01 -6.39
N VAL A 442 -2.92 -2.71 -6.36
CA VAL A 442 -1.91 -3.43 -5.57
C VAL A 442 -2.23 -3.37 -4.07
N SER A 443 -2.65 -2.23 -3.55
CA SER A 443 -3.02 -2.11 -2.13
C SER A 443 -4.36 -2.76 -1.76
N ALA A 444 -5.27 -2.89 -2.74
CA ALA A 444 -6.57 -3.50 -2.56
C ALA A 444 -6.49 -5.03 -2.60
N LEU A 445 -5.58 -5.57 -3.43
CA LEU A 445 -5.38 -7.01 -3.67
C LEU A 445 -4.04 -7.45 -3.04
N PRO A 446 -3.96 -7.70 -1.72
CA PRO A 446 -2.71 -8.16 -1.12
C PRO A 446 -2.34 -9.54 -1.71
N ILE A 447 -1.16 -9.66 -2.32
CA ILE A 447 -0.71 -10.90 -2.97
C ILE A 447 -0.68 -12.10 -2.01
N THR A 448 -0.62 -11.87 -0.70
CA THR A 448 -0.73 -12.94 0.30
C THR A 448 -2.07 -13.69 0.26
N SER A 449 -3.10 -13.15 -0.42
CA SER A 449 -4.37 -13.83 -0.65
C SER A 449 -4.38 -14.72 -1.90
N SER A 450 -3.24 -14.90 -2.60
CA SER A 450 -3.13 -15.95 -3.61
C SER A 450 -3.00 -17.30 -2.90
N PRO A 451 -3.93 -18.24 -3.10
CA PRO A 451 -3.90 -19.56 -2.48
C PRO A 451 -2.67 -20.38 -2.88
#